data_AF-A0A6H9XTE0-F1
#
_entry.id   AF-A0A6H9XTE0-F1
#
_cell.length_a   1.000
_cell.length_b   1.000
_cell.length_c   1.000
_cell.angle_alpha   90.00
_cell.angle_beta   90.00
_cell.angle_gamma   90.00
#
_symmetry.space_group_name_H-M   'P 1'
#
loop_
_entity.id
_entity.type
_entity.pdbx_description
1 polymer ?
#
loop_
_entity_poly.entity_id
_entity_poly.type
_entity_poly.pdbx_seq_one_letter_code
_entity_poly.pdbx_strand_id
1 'polypeptide(L)'
;MRKVLAGNCQNENIFNLIDPTQFVEADFEAEVIKALTCLQPDYMCGVFAGSFVLEGERRMADLALIHKSLSHWFVVEVELAGHSLEHHVLPQVRCFRYGEPESSCVTSLVRAFSELQPAEAESLLRYVPRYVAVVGNMPNPDWTAALRAVDVQHLTVSIYHDQSGRPAYEVEGRLTVRIESLGFARYSAIDNCLRIPKGSGLPVGDIQIVDQFGNLGEWTVQENAGVLWIRKARGPALIQHDSYVQLIRSFDGQISIRPSC
;
A
#
# COMPACT_ATOMS: atom_id res chain seq x y z
N MET A 1 -12.80 -30.93 -3.69
CA MET A 1 -11.97 -30.35 -4.76
C MET A 1 -12.75 -29.22 -5.39
N ARG A 2 -12.33 -27.96 -5.19
CA ARG A 2 -13.01 -26.77 -5.72
C ARG A 2 -12.74 -26.68 -7.23
N LYS A 3 -13.76 -26.34 -8.01
CA LYS A 3 -13.67 -26.14 -9.46
C LYS A 3 -14.28 -24.81 -9.83
N VAL A 4 -13.70 -24.16 -10.83
CA VAL A 4 -14.21 -22.91 -11.40
C VAL A 4 -14.47 -23.15 -12.89
N LEU A 5 -15.60 -22.65 -13.39
CA LEU A 5 -15.92 -22.63 -14.82
C LEU A 5 -15.81 -21.19 -15.32
N ALA A 6 -14.95 -20.95 -16.31
CA ALA A 6 -14.78 -19.63 -16.91
C ALA A 6 -15.41 -19.56 -18.31
N GLY A 7 -16.50 -18.80 -18.48
CA GLY A 7 -17.18 -18.67 -19.77
C GLY A 7 -18.13 -19.84 -20.07
N ASN A 8 -18.05 -20.40 -21.28
CA ASN A 8 -18.96 -21.46 -21.72
C ASN A 8 -18.65 -22.80 -21.03
N CYS A 9 -19.69 -23.64 -20.85
CA CYS A 9 -19.58 -24.97 -20.24
C CYS A 9 -18.87 -25.99 -21.15
N GLN A 10 -17.58 -25.78 -21.37
CA GLN A 10 -16.68 -26.64 -22.14
C GLN A 10 -15.54 -27.12 -21.22
N ASN A 11 -14.97 -28.29 -21.51
CA ASN A 11 -13.95 -28.88 -20.65
C ASN A 11 -12.68 -28.02 -20.54
N GLU A 12 -12.29 -27.30 -21.60
CA GLU A 12 -11.16 -26.36 -21.58
C GLU A 12 -11.37 -25.15 -20.65
N ASN A 13 -12.61 -24.91 -20.20
CA ASN A 13 -12.98 -23.81 -19.33
C ASN A 13 -13.15 -24.23 -17.87
N ILE A 14 -12.95 -25.53 -17.57
CA ILE A 14 -13.01 -26.07 -16.21
C ILE A 14 -11.62 -26.04 -15.59
N PHE A 15 -11.46 -25.22 -14.57
CA PHE A 15 -10.24 -25.08 -13.79
C PHE A 15 -10.38 -25.85 -12.47
N ASN A 16 -9.35 -26.61 -12.11
CA ASN A 16 -9.30 -27.40 -10.87
C ASN A 16 -8.30 -26.77 -9.91
N LEU A 17 -8.70 -26.64 -8.65
CA LEU A 17 -7.82 -26.13 -7.60
C LEU A 17 -6.59 -27.03 -7.48
N ILE A 18 -5.42 -26.41 -7.56
CA ILE A 18 -4.14 -27.05 -7.28
C ILE A 18 -4.07 -27.32 -5.79
N ASP A 19 -3.56 -28.48 -5.38
CA ASP A 19 -3.34 -28.75 -3.95
C ASP A 19 -2.40 -27.67 -3.39
N PRO A 20 -2.86 -26.81 -2.45
CA PRO A 20 -2.07 -25.69 -1.96
C PRO A 20 -0.85 -26.17 -1.16
N THR A 21 -0.85 -27.39 -0.65
CA THR A 21 0.26 -27.94 0.15
C THR A 21 1.47 -28.37 -0.66
N GLN A 22 1.35 -28.40 -2.00
CA GLN A 22 2.45 -28.84 -2.87
C GLN A 22 3.42 -27.73 -3.26
N PHE A 23 3.08 -26.47 -2.96
CA PHE A 23 3.92 -25.34 -3.34
C PHE A 23 5.19 -25.28 -2.50
N VAL A 24 6.31 -24.99 -3.17
CA VAL A 24 7.48 -24.38 -2.52
C VAL A 24 7.23 -22.89 -2.41
N GLU A 25 7.73 -22.26 -1.35
CA GLU A 25 7.48 -20.85 -1.02
C GLU A 25 7.80 -19.90 -2.17
N ALA A 26 8.98 -20.05 -2.78
CA ALA A 26 9.39 -19.23 -3.93
C ALA A 26 8.47 -19.38 -5.16
N ASP A 27 7.94 -20.58 -5.40
CA ASP A 27 7.00 -20.82 -6.50
C ASP A 27 5.66 -20.14 -6.20
N PHE A 28 5.19 -20.24 -4.96
CA PHE A 28 3.96 -19.58 -4.54
C PHE A 28 4.09 -18.06 -4.58
N GLU A 29 5.21 -17.49 -4.13
CA GLU A 29 5.51 -16.05 -4.23
C GLU A 29 5.41 -15.57 -5.68
N ALA A 30 5.97 -16.31 -6.63
CA ALA A 30 5.87 -15.98 -8.05
C ALA A 30 4.42 -15.98 -8.56
N GLU A 31 3.60 -16.92 -8.11
CA GLU A 31 2.17 -16.96 -8.45
C GLU A 31 1.38 -15.81 -7.79
N VAL A 32 1.72 -15.42 -6.55
CA VAL A 32 1.16 -14.25 -5.87
C VAL A 32 1.47 -12.97 -6.65
N ILE A 33 2.71 -12.77 -7.11
CA ILE A 33 3.08 -11.61 -7.93
C ILE A 33 2.22 -11.55 -9.19
N LYS A 34 2.05 -12.67 -9.91
CA LYS A 34 1.21 -12.74 -11.13
C LYS A 34 -0.24 -12.36 -10.82
N ALA A 35 -0.81 -12.94 -9.77
CA ALA A 35 -2.19 -12.70 -9.36
C ALA A 35 -2.42 -11.23 -8.98
N LEU A 36 -1.57 -10.67 -8.12
CA LEU A 36 -1.70 -9.29 -7.66
C LEU A 36 -1.45 -8.27 -8.78
N THR A 37 -0.43 -8.48 -9.62
CA THR A 37 -0.15 -7.60 -10.77
C THR A 37 -1.34 -7.54 -11.74
N CYS A 38 -2.02 -8.68 -11.95
CA CYS A 38 -3.17 -8.76 -12.85
C CYS A 38 -4.45 -8.16 -12.23
N LEU A 39 -4.73 -8.48 -10.97
CA LEU A 39 -6.00 -8.14 -10.31
C LEU A 39 -5.98 -6.78 -9.60
N GLN A 40 -4.81 -6.19 -9.39
CA GLN A 40 -4.61 -4.87 -8.77
C GLN A 40 -3.88 -3.92 -9.72
N PRO A 41 -4.51 -3.53 -10.85
CA PRO A 41 -3.84 -2.78 -11.92
C PRO A 41 -3.38 -1.38 -11.51
N ASP A 42 -3.90 -0.82 -10.43
CA ASP A 42 -3.49 0.50 -9.90
C ASP A 42 -2.23 0.43 -9.03
N TYR A 43 -1.68 -0.77 -8.85
CA TYR A 43 -0.48 -1.00 -8.06
C TYR A 43 0.69 -1.48 -8.91
N MET A 44 1.89 -1.18 -8.45
CA MET A 44 3.13 -1.84 -8.83
C MET A 44 3.39 -2.95 -7.82
N CYS A 45 3.58 -4.19 -8.27
CA CYS A 45 3.87 -5.35 -7.43
C CYS A 45 5.24 -5.91 -7.79
N GLY A 46 6.08 -6.19 -6.79
CA GLY A 46 7.42 -6.70 -7.05
C GLY A 46 8.10 -7.25 -5.79
N VAL A 47 9.16 -8.04 -6.02
CA VAL A 47 9.98 -8.61 -4.96
C VAL A 47 10.68 -7.51 -4.18
N PHE A 48 10.53 -7.51 -2.87
CA PHE A 48 11.02 -6.48 -1.97
C PHE A 48 11.77 -7.07 -0.78
N ALA A 49 13.06 -7.31 -0.96
CA ALA A 49 13.99 -7.74 0.08
C ALA A 49 14.42 -6.59 1.04
N GLY A 50 13.51 -5.69 1.39
CA GLY A 50 13.77 -4.61 2.35
C GLY A 50 13.66 -5.09 3.79
N SER A 51 14.53 -4.58 4.66
CA SER A 51 14.59 -5.02 6.06
C SER A 51 14.05 -3.98 7.03
N PHE A 52 13.36 -4.46 8.06
CA PHE A 52 12.82 -3.65 9.15
C PHE A 52 13.42 -4.13 10.47
N VAL A 53 13.56 -3.22 11.42
CA VAL A 53 14.07 -3.51 12.76
C VAL A 53 13.03 -3.13 13.80
N LEU A 54 12.68 -4.08 14.67
CA LEU A 54 11.80 -3.87 15.81
C LEU A 54 12.42 -4.58 17.02
N GLU A 55 12.66 -3.84 18.11
CA GLU A 55 13.17 -4.41 19.37
C GLU A 55 14.48 -5.22 19.21
N GLY A 56 15.32 -4.83 18.25
CA GLY A 56 16.58 -5.50 17.94
C GLY A 56 16.46 -6.72 17.02
N GLU A 57 15.23 -7.15 16.69
CA GLU A 57 15.00 -8.16 15.67
C GLU A 57 14.93 -7.53 14.28
N ARG A 58 15.60 -8.18 13.33
CA ARG A 58 15.61 -7.78 11.92
C ARG A 58 14.83 -8.78 11.10
N ARG A 59 13.84 -8.31 10.35
CA ARG A 59 13.03 -9.12 9.43
C ARG A 59 13.05 -8.50 8.05
N MET A 60 13.00 -9.35 7.03
CA MET A 60 12.96 -8.95 5.63
C MET A 60 11.63 -9.39 5.07
N ALA A 61 10.96 -8.52 4.32
CA ALA A 61 9.70 -8.86 3.67
C ALA A 61 9.95 -9.54 2.32
N ASP A 62 8.91 -10.17 1.78
CA ASP A 62 8.98 -10.82 0.47
C ASP A 62 8.66 -9.85 -0.66
N LEU A 63 7.53 -9.13 -0.54
CA LEU A 63 6.96 -8.34 -1.62
C LEU A 63 6.61 -6.92 -1.17
N ALA A 64 6.54 -6.00 -2.14
CA ALA A 64 5.96 -4.68 -1.97
C ALA A 64 4.86 -4.47 -3.01
N LEU A 65 3.79 -3.81 -2.57
CA LEU A 65 2.70 -3.37 -3.43
C LEU A 65 2.51 -1.86 -3.26
N ILE A 66 2.86 -1.09 -4.28
CA ILE A 66 2.91 0.39 -4.21
C ILE A 66 1.84 0.95 -5.12
N HIS A 67 0.95 1.78 -4.58
CA HIS A 67 -0.05 2.43 -5.44
C HIS A 67 0.65 3.36 -6.44
N LYS A 68 0.23 3.36 -7.71
CA LYS A 68 0.91 4.09 -8.79
C LYS A 68 0.96 5.61 -8.58
N SER A 69 0.05 6.16 -7.78
CA SER A 69 0.10 7.58 -7.38
C SER A 69 1.01 7.88 -6.18
N LEU A 70 1.70 6.86 -5.66
CA LEU A 70 2.51 6.91 -4.43
C LEU A 70 1.71 7.40 -3.20
N SER A 71 0.40 7.13 -3.17
CA SER A 71 -0.47 7.56 -2.07
C SER A 71 -0.36 6.67 -0.83
N HIS A 72 -0.04 5.40 -1.01
CA HIS A 72 0.17 4.42 0.05
C HIS A 72 0.92 3.21 -0.53
N TRP A 73 1.36 2.33 0.36
CA TRP A 73 1.97 1.07 -0.05
C TRP A 73 1.78 -0.02 1.01
N PHE A 74 1.93 -1.27 0.58
CA PHE A 74 1.88 -2.45 1.43
C PHE A 74 3.23 -3.14 1.42
N VAL A 75 3.70 -3.50 2.60
CA VAL A 75 4.71 -4.54 2.80
C VAL A 75 3.96 -5.87 2.87
N VAL A 76 4.34 -6.82 2.04
CA VAL A 76 3.60 -8.06 1.87
C VAL A 76 4.49 -9.24 2.24
N GLU A 77 4.00 -10.09 3.15
CA GLU A 77 4.58 -11.39 3.44
C GLU A 77 3.76 -12.47 2.73
N VAL A 78 4.43 -13.43 2.11
CA VAL A 78 3.82 -14.57 1.43
C VAL A 78 4.04 -15.81 2.27
N GLU A 79 2.95 -16.50 2.63
CA GLU A 79 3.02 -17.57 3.62
C GLU A 79 2.30 -18.84 3.13
N LEU A 80 2.94 -19.98 3.35
CA LEU A 80 2.33 -21.28 3.08
C LEU A 80 1.53 -21.75 4.29
N ALA A 81 0.41 -22.42 4.01
CA ALA A 81 -0.39 -23.07 5.02
C ALA A 81 0.41 -24.19 5.68
N GLY A 82 0.66 -24.03 6.98
CA GLY A 82 1.52 -24.93 7.76
C GLY A 82 2.57 -24.17 8.57
N HIS A 83 2.90 -22.93 8.18
CA HIS A 83 3.74 -22.06 8.98
C HIS A 83 3.07 -21.70 10.32
N SER A 84 3.88 -21.45 11.35
CA SER A 84 3.35 -21.13 12.68
C SER A 84 2.95 -19.65 12.75
N LEU A 85 1.67 -19.37 13.00
CA LEU A 85 1.21 -18.00 13.18
C LEU A 85 1.97 -17.28 14.30
N GLU A 86 2.08 -17.90 15.48
CA GLU A 86 2.63 -17.27 16.68
C GLU A 86 4.15 -17.15 16.67
N HIS A 87 4.84 -18.14 16.11
CA HIS A 87 6.31 -18.21 16.17
C HIS A 87 7.01 -17.74 14.89
N HIS A 88 6.26 -17.56 13.80
CA HIS A 88 6.80 -17.15 12.51
C HIS A 88 6.13 -15.86 12.04
N VAL A 89 4.87 -15.97 11.60
CA VAL A 89 4.17 -14.92 10.86
C VAL A 89 3.95 -13.66 11.70
N LEU A 90 3.42 -13.79 12.92
CA LEU A 90 3.13 -12.63 13.79
C LEU A 90 4.39 -11.82 14.13
N PRO A 91 5.52 -12.43 14.55
CA PRO A 91 6.79 -11.72 14.69
C PRO A 91 7.22 -10.95 13.44
N GLN A 92 7.16 -11.55 12.25
CA GLN A 92 7.52 -10.91 10.97
C GLN A 92 6.65 -9.69 10.70
N VAL A 93 5.32 -9.86 10.68
CA VAL A 93 4.40 -8.77 10.30
C VAL A 93 4.36 -7.64 11.32
N ARG A 94 4.60 -7.93 12.61
CA ARG A 94 4.77 -6.89 13.63
C ARG A 94 6.03 -6.07 13.37
N CYS A 95 7.14 -6.72 12.99
CA CYS A 95 8.36 -6.04 12.59
C CYS A 95 8.10 -5.15 11.37
N PHE A 96 7.38 -5.61 10.37
CA PHE A 96 7.04 -4.78 9.19
C PHE A 96 6.09 -3.64 9.53
N ARG A 97 5.15 -3.85 10.45
CA ARG A 97 4.14 -2.86 10.81
C ARG A 97 4.73 -1.75 11.67
N TYR A 98 5.45 -2.12 12.71
CA TYR A 98 5.89 -1.22 13.78
C TYR A 98 7.39 -0.97 13.79
N GLY A 99 8.17 -1.75 13.04
CA GLY A 99 9.62 -1.58 12.94
C GLY A 99 10.03 -0.45 12.02
N GLU A 100 11.23 0.04 12.28
CA GLU A 100 11.88 1.09 11.49
C GLU A 100 12.47 0.50 10.22
N PRO A 101 12.24 1.11 9.04
CA PRO A 101 12.87 0.67 7.80
C PRO A 101 14.38 0.93 7.81
N GLU A 102 15.15 -0.06 7.35
CA GLU A 102 16.58 0.12 7.11
C GLU A 102 16.86 0.72 5.72
N SER A 103 18.12 1.11 5.48
CA SER A 103 18.58 1.59 4.16
C SER A 103 18.42 0.55 3.05
N SER A 104 18.38 -0.75 3.39
CA SER A 104 18.12 -1.82 2.42
C SER A 104 16.75 -1.68 1.75
N CYS A 105 15.76 -1.07 2.42
CA CYS A 105 14.45 -0.84 1.83
C CYS A 105 14.54 0.08 0.60
N VAL A 106 15.31 1.17 0.65
CA VAL A 106 15.47 2.08 -0.50
C VAL A 106 16.07 1.34 -1.69
N THR A 107 17.17 0.62 -1.46
CA THR A 107 17.86 -0.16 -2.49
C THR A 107 16.94 -1.22 -3.09
N SER A 108 16.15 -1.90 -2.26
CA SER A 108 15.23 -2.93 -2.75
C SER A 108 14.07 -2.34 -3.55
N LEU A 109 13.51 -1.20 -3.13
CA LEU A 109 12.42 -0.53 -3.87
C LEU A 109 12.88 -0.10 -5.26
N VAL A 110 14.03 0.57 -5.37
CA VAL A 110 14.57 1.04 -6.65
C VAL A 110 14.94 -0.13 -7.57
N ARG A 111 15.39 -1.26 -7.00
CA ARG A 111 15.66 -2.48 -7.77
C ARG A 111 14.39 -3.14 -8.29
N ALA A 112 13.33 -3.17 -7.47
CA ALA A 112 12.07 -3.83 -7.80
C ALA A 112 11.22 -3.02 -8.79
N PHE A 113 11.31 -1.68 -8.71
CA PHE A 113 10.46 -0.76 -9.46
C PHE A 113 11.33 0.24 -10.21
N SER A 114 11.53 0.00 -11.51
CA SER A 114 12.37 0.85 -12.38
C SER A 114 11.88 2.29 -12.50
N GLU A 115 10.60 2.51 -12.22
CA GLU A 115 9.91 3.79 -12.24
C GLU A 115 10.26 4.65 -11.01
N LEU A 116 10.70 4.05 -9.90
CA LEU A 116 11.02 4.77 -8.67
C LEU A 116 12.45 5.30 -8.68
N GLN A 117 12.60 6.59 -8.45
CA GLN A 117 13.89 7.19 -8.15
C GLN A 117 14.26 7.00 -6.67
N PRO A 118 15.56 7.00 -6.30
CA PRO A 118 16.00 6.85 -4.91
C PRO A 118 15.34 7.83 -3.93
N ALA A 119 15.19 9.10 -4.33
CA ALA A 119 14.55 10.13 -3.49
C ALA A 119 13.05 9.87 -3.29
N GLU A 120 12.37 9.28 -4.28
CA GLU A 120 10.95 8.89 -4.16
C GLU A 120 10.81 7.68 -3.24
N ALA A 121 11.71 6.70 -3.34
CA ALA A 121 11.75 5.55 -2.44
C ALA A 121 12.03 5.97 -0.98
N GLU A 122 12.96 6.91 -0.75
CA GLU A 122 13.19 7.50 0.57
C GLU A 122 11.95 8.22 1.11
N SER A 123 11.28 9.00 0.25
CA SER A 123 10.04 9.70 0.61
C SER A 123 8.90 8.74 0.94
N LEU A 124 8.78 7.65 0.16
CA LEU A 124 7.82 6.58 0.37
C LEU A 124 7.97 5.97 1.77
N LEU A 125 9.20 5.63 2.17
CA LEU A 125 9.47 5.02 3.46
C LEU A 125 9.20 5.94 4.65
N ARG A 126 9.51 7.24 4.50
CA ARG A 126 9.44 8.20 5.62
C ARG A 126 8.04 8.78 5.84
N TYR A 127 7.33 9.05 4.77
CA TYR A 127 6.15 9.91 4.82
C TYR A 127 4.89 9.24 4.27
N VAL A 128 5.02 8.34 3.29
CA VAL A 128 3.85 7.72 2.66
C VAL A 128 3.30 6.62 3.57
N PRO A 129 1.97 6.58 3.82
CA PRO A 129 1.35 5.55 4.65
C PRO A 129 1.74 4.12 4.24
N ARG A 130 2.33 3.40 5.19
CA ARG A 130 2.70 1.99 5.08
C ARG A 130 1.64 1.12 5.74
N TYR A 131 1.22 0.07 5.03
CA TYR A 131 0.37 -1.00 5.51
C TYR A 131 1.10 -2.34 5.42
N VAL A 132 0.58 -3.36 6.08
CA VAL A 132 1.13 -4.73 6.01
C VAL A 132 0.01 -5.70 5.63
N ALA A 133 0.32 -6.63 4.74
CA ALA A 133 -0.57 -7.71 4.37
C ALA A 133 0.17 -9.04 4.37
N VAL A 134 -0.55 -10.11 4.72
CA VAL A 134 -0.12 -11.50 4.54
C VAL A 134 -0.95 -12.10 3.43
N VAL A 135 -0.28 -12.78 2.51
CA VAL A 135 -0.93 -13.54 1.44
C VAL A 135 -0.69 -15.03 1.67
N GLY A 136 -1.73 -15.74 2.10
CA GLY A 136 -1.71 -17.18 2.30
C GLY A 136 -2.13 -17.97 1.05
N ASN A 137 -1.69 -19.22 0.94
CA ASN A 137 -2.21 -20.17 -0.06
C ASN A 137 -3.51 -20.89 0.36
N MET A 138 -3.97 -20.70 1.61
CA MET A 138 -5.24 -21.23 2.12
C MET A 138 -5.95 -20.23 3.03
N PRO A 139 -7.30 -20.24 3.08
CA PRO A 139 -8.03 -19.43 4.04
C PRO A 139 -7.83 -19.99 5.45
N ASN A 140 -7.56 -19.08 6.40
CA ASN A 140 -7.45 -19.41 7.81
C ASN A 140 -8.14 -18.31 8.66
N PRO A 141 -9.32 -18.60 9.25
CA PRO A 141 -10.05 -17.63 10.07
C PRO A 141 -9.29 -17.18 11.31
N ASP A 142 -8.51 -18.07 11.94
CA ASP A 142 -7.73 -17.75 13.15
C ASP A 142 -6.62 -16.76 12.82
N TRP A 143 -5.90 -17.00 11.71
CA TRP A 143 -4.93 -16.03 11.18
C TRP A 143 -5.60 -14.70 10.85
N THR A 144 -6.75 -14.74 10.18
CA THR A 144 -7.48 -13.52 9.81
C THR A 144 -7.83 -12.67 11.04
N ALA A 145 -8.29 -13.32 12.12
CA ALA A 145 -8.62 -12.64 13.37
C ALA A 145 -7.38 -12.06 14.06
N ALA A 146 -6.31 -12.86 14.19
CA ALA A 146 -5.07 -12.46 14.84
C ALA A 146 -4.34 -11.34 14.09
N LEU A 147 -4.18 -11.47 12.77
CA LEU A 147 -3.54 -10.46 11.93
C LEU A 147 -4.31 -9.13 11.98
N ARG A 148 -5.65 -9.18 11.94
CA ARG A 148 -6.48 -7.98 12.08
C ARG A 148 -6.27 -7.28 13.42
N ALA A 149 -6.08 -8.02 14.51
CA ALA A 149 -5.84 -7.45 15.83
C ALA A 149 -4.54 -6.62 15.92
N VAL A 150 -3.59 -6.87 15.03
CA VAL A 150 -2.33 -6.10 14.89
C VAL A 150 -2.31 -5.20 13.65
N ASP A 151 -3.48 -4.86 13.12
CA ASP A 151 -3.65 -3.97 11.95
C ASP A 151 -2.95 -4.49 10.68
N VAL A 152 -2.88 -5.82 10.53
CA VAL A 152 -2.36 -6.53 9.36
C VAL A 152 -3.53 -7.15 8.59
N GLN A 153 -3.44 -7.08 7.27
CA GLN A 153 -4.49 -7.58 6.38
C GLN A 153 -4.16 -9.00 5.94
N HIS A 154 -5.18 -9.82 5.73
CA HIS A 154 -5.01 -11.20 5.27
C HIS A 154 -5.74 -11.39 3.95
N LEU A 155 -5.00 -11.86 2.95
CA LEU A 155 -5.51 -12.27 1.66
C LEU A 155 -5.18 -13.74 1.44
N THR A 156 -5.94 -14.39 0.57
CA THR A 156 -5.65 -15.75 0.12
C THR A 156 -5.59 -15.76 -1.39
N VAL A 157 -4.54 -16.36 -1.95
CA VAL A 157 -4.42 -16.63 -3.38
C VAL A 157 -4.62 -18.13 -3.61
N SER A 158 -5.69 -18.47 -4.33
CA SER A 158 -5.95 -19.83 -4.80
C SER A 158 -5.62 -19.95 -6.28
N ILE A 159 -4.88 -21.01 -6.64
CA ILE A 159 -4.38 -21.22 -8.00
C ILE A 159 -5.07 -22.44 -8.59
N TYR A 160 -5.59 -22.30 -9.80
CA TYR A 160 -6.29 -23.35 -10.51
C TYR A 160 -5.63 -23.62 -11.86
N HIS A 161 -5.68 -24.87 -12.32
CA HIS A 161 -5.25 -25.25 -13.67
C HIS A 161 -6.39 -25.88 -14.46
N ASP A 162 -6.49 -25.52 -15.75
CA ASP A 162 -7.27 -26.30 -16.71
C ASP A 162 -6.48 -27.54 -17.19
N GLN A 163 -7.08 -28.33 -18.09
CA GLN A 163 -6.46 -29.54 -18.64
C GLN A 163 -5.20 -29.27 -19.48
N SER A 164 -5.05 -28.04 -19.99
CA SER A 164 -3.88 -27.60 -20.76
C SER A 164 -2.76 -27.02 -19.89
N GLY A 165 -2.99 -26.92 -18.57
CA GLY A 165 -2.05 -26.32 -17.63
C GLY A 165 -2.10 -24.79 -17.59
N ARG A 166 -3.13 -24.16 -18.18
CA ARG A 166 -3.29 -22.70 -18.10
C ARG A 166 -3.73 -22.32 -16.68
N PRO A 167 -3.09 -21.31 -16.06
CA PRO A 167 -3.45 -20.86 -14.73
C PRO A 167 -4.67 -19.95 -14.71
N ALA A 168 -5.44 -20.07 -13.64
CA ALA A 168 -6.42 -19.10 -13.19
C ALA A 168 -6.19 -18.81 -11.70
N TYR A 169 -6.43 -17.57 -11.30
CA TYR A 169 -6.20 -17.09 -9.94
C TYR A 169 -7.48 -16.59 -9.32
N GLU A 170 -7.66 -16.89 -8.05
CA GLU A 170 -8.70 -16.32 -7.20
C GLU A 170 -8.03 -15.65 -6.01
N VAL A 171 -8.37 -14.38 -5.77
CA VAL A 171 -7.90 -13.63 -4.61
C VAL A 171 -9.08 -13.38 -3.69
N GLU A 172 -9.04 -13.97 -2.51
CA GLU A 172 -10.01 -13.72 -1.44
C GLU A 172 -9.41 -12.74 -0.42
N GLY A 173 -10.24 -11.86 0.12
CA GLY A 173 -9.80 -10.75 0.97
C GLY A 173 -9.78 -9.41 0.23
N ARG A 174 -9.41 -8.34 0.95
CA ARG A 174 -9.37 -7.00 0.37
C ARG A 174 -8.27 -6.16 1.02
N LEU A 175 -7.51 -5.48 0.17
CA LEU A 175 -6.62 -4.40 0.60
C LEU A 175 -7.46 -3.16 0.93
N THR A 176 -7.34 -2.71 2.17
CA THR A 176 -8.06 -1.58 2.74
C THR A 176 -7.05 -0.50 3.12
N VAL A 177 -7.35 0.73 2.73
CA VAL A 177 -6.48 1.88 2.97
C VAL A 177 -7.28 2.86 3.83
N ARG A 178 -6.73 3.18 5.00
CA ARG A 178 -7.40 4.11 5.94
C ARG A 178 -6.97 5.54 5.73
N ILE A 179 -5.77 5.73 5.19
CA ILE A 179 -5.07 7.00 5.08
C ILE A 179 -4.25 6.97 3.79
N GLU A 180 -4.37 8.02 3.00
CA GLU A 180 -3.65 8.21 1.75
C GLU A 180 -2.87 9.52 1.77
N SER A 181 -1.65 9.49 1.26
CA SER A 181 -0.90 10.68 0.90
C SER A 181 -1.46 11.24 -0.40
N LEU A 182 -1.88 12.50 -0.39
CA LEU A 182 -2.22 13.26 -1.61
C LEU A 182 -0.98 13.90 -2.24
N GLY A 183 0.18 13.72 -1.62
CA GLY A 183 1.46 14.29 -2.03
C GLY A 183 1.92 15.45 -1.13
N PHE A 184 2.96 16.14 -1.60
CA PHE A 184 3.60 17.23 -0.86
C PHE A 184 3.28 18.57 -1.51
N ALA A 185 2.77 19.48 -0.72
CA ALA A 185 2.52 20.85 -1.12
C ALA A 185 3.61 21.77 -0.59
N ARG A 186 4.06 22.73 -1.39
CA ARG A 186 4.98 23.79 -0.93
C ARG A 186 4.17 25.01 -0.50
N TYR A 187 4.49 25.55 0.67
CA TYR A 187 3.83 26.75 1.19
C TYR A 187 4.53 28.04 0.78
N SER A 188 3.77 29.00 0.25
CA SER A 188 4.21 30.37 -0.02
C SER A 188 3.57 31.32 0.99
N ALA A 189 4.37 31.95 1.86
CA ALA A 189 3.88 32.99 2.76
C ALA A 189 3.56 34.30 2.01
N ILE A 190 4.21 34.51 0.85
CA ILE A 190 3.98 35.67 -0.03
C ILE A 190 2.55 35.63 -0.58
N ASP A 191 2.13 34.46 -1.06
CA ASP A 191 0.80 34.26 -1.64
C ASP A 191 -0.23 33.75 -0.62
N ASN A 192 0.23 33.39 0.58
CA ASN A 192 -0.54 32.71 1.63
C ASN A 192 -1.28 31.47 1.11
N CYS A 193 -0.59 30.61 0.36
CA CYS A 193 -1.16 29.43 -0.27
C CYS A 193 -0.22 28.22 -0.24
N LEU A 194 -0.80 27.02 -0.28
CA LEU A 194 -0.10 25.79 -0.61
C LEU A 194 -0.21 25.53 -2.12
N ARG A 195 0.86 24.99 -2.71
CA ARG A 195 0.93 24.60 -4.12
C ARG A 195 1.24 23.12 -4.23
N ILE A 196 0.38 22.38 -4.93
CA ILE A 196 0.55 20.93 -5.16
C ILE A 196 0.15 20.57 -6.61
N PRO A 197 0.72 19.53 -7.24
CA PRO A 197 0.29 19.11 -8.57
C PRO A 197 -1.20 18.73 -8.62
N LYS A 198 -1.86 18.98 -9.76
CA LYS A 198 -3.26 18.58 -10.02
C LYS A 198 -3.50 17.09 -9.84
N GLY A 199 -2.48 16.25 -10.12
CA GLY A 199 -2.54 14.80 -9.94
C GLY A 199 -2.75 14.32 -8.50
N SER A 200 -2.73 15.21 -7.49
CA SER A 200 -3.00 14.89 -6.08
C SER A 200 -4.42 14.43 -5.78
N GLY A 201 -5.38 14.64 -6.69
CA GLY A 201 -6.77 14.23 -6.51
C GLY A 201 -7.55 15.09 -5.50
N LEU A 202 -7.04 16.26 -5.14
CA LEU A 202 -7.77 17.27 -4.37
C LEU A 202 -8.89 17.90 -5.23
N PRO A 203 -10.14 17.97 -4.73
CA PRO A 203 -11.22 18.61 -5.46
C PRO A 203 -11.03 20.13 -5.52
N VAL A 204 -11.39 20.74 -6.66
CA VAL A 204 -11.44 22.20 -6.83
C VAL A 204 -12.70 22.75 -6.14
N GLY A 205 -12.58 23.91 -5.52
CA GLY A 205 -13.65 24.55 -4.76
C GLY A 205 -13.34 24.66 -3.27
N ASP A 206 -14.37 24.88 -2.46
CA ASP A 206 -14.21 25.03 -1.02
C ASP A 206 -14.16 23.66 -0.33
N ILE A 207 -13.17 23.49 0.53
CA ILE A 207 -12.90 22.29 1.29
C ILE A 207 -12.58 22.62 2.74
N GLN A 208 -12.59 21.60 3.59
CA GLN A 208 -12.12 21.70 4.95
C GLN A 208 -10.83 20.92 5.11
N ILE A 209 -9.86 21.53 5.81
CA ILE A 209 -8.57 20.91 6.09
C ILE A 209 -8.26 21.09 7.58
N VAL A 210 -7.87 19.99 8.23
CA VAL A 210 -7.30 19.99 9.58
C VAL A 210 -5.84 20.43 9.50
N ASP A 211 -5.51 21.53 10.15
CA ASP A 211 -4.14 22.04 10.18
C ASP A 211 -3.21 21.24 11.12
N GLN A 212 -1.93 21.60 11.13
CA GLN A 212 -0.89 20.95 11.94
C GLN A 212 -1.11 21.02 13.46
N PHE A 213 -2.09 21.82 13.91
CA PHE A 213 -2.48 21.93 15.32
C PHE A 213 -3.79 21.21 15.63
N GLY A 214 -4.35 20.47 14.66
CA GLY A 214 -5.62 19.77 14.80
C GLY A 214 -6.85 20.65 14.61
N ASN A 215 -6.69 21.90 14.14
CA ASN A 215 -7.83 22.80 13.95
C ASN A 215 -8.42 22.62 12.55
N LEU A 216 -9.72 22.40 12.47
CA LEU A 216 -10.45 22.39 11.21
C LEU A 216 -10.62 23.82 10.70
N GLY A 217 -10.15 24.09 9.47
CA GLY A 217 -10.31 25.37 8.80
C GLY A 217 -10.95 25.21 7.41
N GLU A 218 -11.57 26.28 6.92
CA GLU A 218 -12.06 26.40 5.55
C GLU A 218 -10.93 26.84 4.62
N TRP A 219 -10.84 26.20 3.45
CA TRP A 219 -9.84 26.47 2.42
C TRP A 219 -10.50 26.46 1.05
N THR A 220 -9.96 27.23 0.12
CA THR A 220 -10.38 27.24 -1.28
C THR A 220 -9.26 26.68 -2.13
N VAL A 221 -9.59 25.70 -2.97
CA VAL A 221 -8.70 25.08 -3.96
C VAL A 221 -9.02 25.65 -5.33
N GLN A 222 -8.02 26.21 -6.01
CA GLN A 222 -8.12 26.69 -7.38
C GLN A 222 -7.09 26.01 -8.26
N GLU A 223 -7.49 25.61 -9.46
CA GLU A 223 -6.56 25.08 -10.46
C GLU A 223 -6.04 26.20 -11.35
N ASN A 224 -4.71 26.25 -11.52
CA ASN A 224 -4.07 27.09 -12.53
C ASN A 224 -2.85 26.37 -13.12
N ALA A 225 -2.84 26.19 -14.43
CA ALA A 225 -1.74 25.59 -15.20
C ALA A 225 -1.24 24.23 -14.64
N GLY A 226 -2.17 23.34 -14.26
CA GLY A 226 -1.82 22.01 -13.72
C GLY A 226 -1.35 21.99 -12.26
N VAL A 227 -1.40 23.14 -11.58
CA VAL A 227 -1.10 23.29 -10.15
C VAL A 227 -2.37 23.66 -9.41
N LEU A 228 -2.58 23.02 -8.25
CA LEU A 228 -3.64 23.39 -7.32
C LEU A 228 -3.08 24.38 -6.30
N TRP A 229 -3.76 25.50 -6.17
CA TRP A 229 -3.49 26.58 -5.23
C TRP A 229 -4.52 26.48 -4.11
N ILE A 230 -4.05 26.20 -2.90
CA ILE A 230 -4.92 25.93 -1.75
C ILE A 230 -4.71 27.07 -0.76
N ARG A 231 -5.74 27.87 -0.54
CA ARG A 231 -5.67 29.08 0.28
C ARG A 231 -6.61 28.98 1.47
N LYS A 232 -6.12 29.30 2.67
CA LYS A 232 -6.95 29.33 3.88
C LYS A 232 -7.91 30.52 3.78
N ALA A 233 -9.20 30.28 3.98
CA ALA A 233 -10.23 31.31 3.82
C ALA A 233 -10.08 32.42 4.87
N ARG A 234 -9.64 32.08 6.09
CA ARG A 234 -9.48 33.02 7.20
C ARG A 234 -8.21 32.75 8.01
N GLY A 235 -7.52 33.84 8.36
CA GLY A 235 -6.31 33.80 9.18
C GLY A 235 -5.06 33.25 8.48
N PRO A 236 -3.90 33.29 9.14
CA PRO A 236 -2.68 32.70 8.61
C PRO A 236 -2.72 31.17 8.68
N ALA A 237 -2.04 30.50 7.76
CA ALA A 237 -1.83 29.05 7.81
C ALA A 237 -0.83 28.63 8.91
N LEU A 238 -0.02 29.58 9.43
CA LEU A 238 1.02 29.34 10.44
C LEU A 238 2.05 28.26 9.99
N ILE A 239 2.31 28.20 8.69
CA ILE A 239 3.30 27.33 8.05
C ILE A 239 4.51 28.20 7.67
N GLN A 240 5.72 27.68 7.82
CA GLN A 240 6.94 28.41 7.44
C GLN A 240 7.03 28.58 5.93
N HIS A 241 7.43 29.76 5.46
CA HIS A 241 7.64 30.00 4.03
C HIS A 241 8.62 28.98 3.44
N ASP A 242 8.29 28.48 2.24
CA ASP A 242 9.09 27.52 1.48
C ASP A 242 9.22 26.13 2.11
N SER A 243 8.51 25.87 3.21
CA SER A 243 8.39 24.52 3.74
C SER A 243 7.46 23.66 2.88
N TYR A 244 7.77 22.36 2.87
CA TYR A 244 6.86 21.35 2.35
C TYR A 244 5.95 20.87 3.47
N VAL A 245 4.70 20.58 3.11
CA VAL A 245 3.77 19.88 3.96
C VAL A 245 3.15 18.73 3.19
N GLN A 246 2.95 17.61 3.86
CA GLN A 246 2.21 16.48 3.33
C GLN A 246 0.71 16.73 3.50
N LEU A 247 -0.05 16.53 2.42
CA LEU A 247 -1.51 16.48 2.47
C LEU A 247 -1.94 15.03 2.58
N ILE A 248 -2.80 14.75 3.55
CA ILE A 248 -3.24 13.41 3.89
C ILE A 248 -4.77 13.37 3.81
N ARG A 249 -5.32 12.31 3.23
CA ARG A 249 -6.77 12.02 3.22
C ARG A 249 -7.05 10.78 4.05
N SER A 250 -7.92 10.87 5.03
CA SER A 250 -8.44 9.70 5.74
C SER A 250 -9.62 9.08 4.99
N PHE A 251 -9.97 7.85 5.38
CA PHE A 251 -11.04 7.06 4.77
C PHE A 251 -12.43 7.71 4.81
N ASP A 252 -12.69 8.55 5.82
CA ASP A 252 -13.90 9.37 5.92
C ASP A 252 -13.90 10.61 5.02
N GLY A 253 -12.83 10.82 4.26
CA GLY A 253 -12.64 11.95 3.35
C GLY A 253 -12.05 13.20 4.00
N GLN A 254 -11.76 13.19 5.32
CA GLN A 254 -11.13 14.32 5.98
C GLN A 254 -9.70 14.52 5.45
N ILE A 255 -9.35 15.79 5.21
CA ILE A 255 -8.03 16.19 4.72
C ILE A 255 -7.26 16.84 5.87
N SER A 256 -6.01 16.46 6.05
CA SER A 256 -5.12 17.04 7.06
C SER A 256 -3.76 17.43 6.50
N ILE A 257 -3.11 18.37 7.17
CA ILE A 257 -1.76 18.83 6.86
C ILE A 257 -0.79 18.29 7.90
N ARG A 258 0.28 17.66 7.44
CA ARG A 258 1.42 17.27 8.28
C ARG A 258 2.69 17.97 7.79
N PRO A 259 3.37 18.78 8.62
CA PRO A 259 4.67 19.34 8.25
C PRO A 259 5.66 18.22 7.92
N SER A 260 6.33 18.33 6.77
CA SER A 260 7.49 17.48 6.46
C SER A 260 8.70 18.12 7.12
N CYS A 261 9.28 17.43 8.11
CA CYS A 261 10.50 17.85 8.80
C CYS A 261 11.70 17.89 7.84
#